data_AF-A0A8X8ZL43-F1
#
_entry.id   AF-A0A8X8ZL43-F1
#
_cell.length_a   1.000
_cell.length_b   1.000
_cell.length_c   1.000
_cell.angle_alpha   90.00
_cell.angle_beta   90.00
_cell.angle_gamma   90.00
#
_symmetry.space_group_name_H-M   'P 1'
#
loop_
_entity.id
_entity.type
_entity.pdbx_description
1 polymer ?
#
loop_
_entity_poly.entity_id
_entity_poly.type
_entity_poly.pdbx_seq_one_letter_code
_entity_poly.pdbx_strand_id
1 'polypeptide(L)'
;MLQPRIVGEEHYETAQRVKQTLQRYKELQDIIAILGLDELSEEDRLTVARARKIERFLSQPFFVAEVFTGSPGKYVGLAETIKGFQLILSGELDGLPEQAFYLDQWLTMALMGGFARIGNNEITVLVNDAEKGSDIDPQEAQETLKIAEASLRKAEGKRQIIEANLALRRARTRVEAVSAIS
;
A
#
# COMPACT_ATOMS: atom_id res chain seq x y z
N MET A 1 32.54 13.35 -4.04
CA MET A 1 31.52 13.23 -5.11
C MET A 1 31.47 11.79 -5.59
N LEU A 2 30.28 11.26 -5.91
CA LEU A 2 30.11 9.94 -6.54
C LEU A 2 30.87 9.93 -7.87
N GLN A 3 31.64 8.88 -8.19
CA GLN A 3 32.42 8.80 -9.43
C GLN A 3 32.11 7.48 -10.16
N PRO A 4 31.78 7.49 -11.48
CA PRO A 4 31.43 6.29 -12.23
C PRO A 4 32.50 5.20 -12.15
N ARG A 5 33.78 5.58 -12.20
CA ARG A 5 34.93 4.65 -12.11
C ARG A 5 35.03 3.86 -10.80
N ILE A 6 34.33 4.30 -9.74
CA ILE A 6 34.34 3.66 -8.42
C ILE A 6 33.10 2.79 -8.22
N VAL A 7 31.93 3.33 -8.58
CA VAL A 7 30.63 2.69 -8.26
C VAL A 7 29.98 1.97 -9.44
N GLY A 8 30.54 2.10 -10.64
CA GLY A 8 29.94 1.65 -11.89
C GLY A 8 29.04 2.71 -12.54
N GLU A 9 28.86 2.60 -13.85
CA GLU A 9 28.02 3.49 -14.65
C GLU A 9 26.56 3.46 -14.18
N GLU A 10 26.00 2.25 -14.03
CA GLU A 10 24.59 2.03 -13.72
C GLU A 10 24.17 2.64 -12.38
N HIS A 11 24.98 2.43 -11.33
CA HIS A 11 24.74 3.04 -10.02
C HIS A 11 24.86 4.57 -10.12
N TYR A 12 25.90 5.07 -10.80
CA TYR A 12 26.12 6.50 -10.94
C TYR A 12 24.95 7.19 -11.65
N GLU A 13 24.52 6.66 -12.80
CA GLU A 13 23.41 7.22 -13.57
C GLU A 13 22.10 7.17 -12.79
N THR A 14 21.81 6.05 -12.13
CA THR A 14 20.60 5.91 -11.31
C THR A 14 20.57 6.96 -10.19
N ALA A 15 21.69 7.13 -9.48
CA ALA A 15 21.80 8.13 -8.42
C ALA A 15 21.69 9.57 -8.95
N GLN A 16 22.26 9.88 -10.12
CA GLN A 16 22.12 11.21 -10.74
C GLN A 16 20.68 11.50 -11.14
N ARG A 17 19.99 10.53 -11.76
CA ARG A 17 18.58 10.67 -12.15
C ARG A 17 17.68 10.89 -10.94
N VAL A 18 17.86 10.11 -9.86
CA VAL A 18 17.13 10.32 -8.60
C VAL A 18 17.32 11.76 -8.09
N LYS A 19 18.56 12.27 -8.08
CA LYS A 19 18.85 13.64 -7.62
C LYS A 19 18.20 14.69 -8.52
N GLN A 20 18.23 14.51 -9.83
CA GLN A 20 17.59 15.43 -10.79
C GLN A 20 16.08 15.46 -10.60
N THR A 21 15.43 14.30 -10.46
CA THR A 21 13.99 14.21 -10.22
C THR A 21 13.59 14.89 -8.90
N LEU A 22 14.33 14.67 -7.82
CA LEU A 22 14.06 15.33 -6.53
C LEU A 22 14.34 16.83 -6.57
N GLN A 23 15.35 17.27 -7.32
CA GLN A 23 15.64 18.69 -7.49
C GLN A 23 14.51 19.39 -8.26
N ARG A 24 14.05 18.79 -9.37
CA ARG A 24 12.89 19.30 -10.12
C ARG A 24 11.64 19.33 -9.25
N TYR A 25 11.42 18.31 -8.42
CA TYR A 25 10.30 18.30 -7.49
C TYR A 25 10.34 19.48 -6.51
N LYS A 26 11.50 19.80 -5.94
CA LYS A 26 11.66 20.97 -5.06
C LYS A 26 11.33 22.29 -5.76
N GLU A 27 11.76 22.46 -7.01
CA GLU A 27 11.41 23.65 -7.81
C GLU A 27 9.89 23.76 -8.04
N LEU A 28 9.23 22.63 -8.22
CA LEU A 28 7.77 22.57 -8.41
C LEU A 28 7.00 22.74 -7.10
N GLN A 29 7.58 22.42 -5.92
CA GLN A 29 6.90 22.54 -4.63
C GLN A 29 6.44 23.98 -4.32
N ASP A 30 7.26 24.99 -4.63
CA ASP A 30 6.90 26.39 -4.41
C ASP A 30 5.72 26.80 -5.31
N ILE A 31 5.71 26.33 -6.56
CA ILE A 31 4.62 26.57 -7.51
C ILE A 31 3.33 25.88 -7.02
N ILE A 32 3.42 24.60 -6.61
CA ILE A 32 2.29 23.83 -6.08
C ILE A 32 1.70 24.50 -4.84
N ALA A 33 2.54 25.04 -3.96
CA ALA A 33 2.09 25.70 -2.73
C ALA A 33 1.30 27.00 -3.01
N ILE A 34 1.59 27.69 -4.12
CA ILE A 34 0.94 28.96 -4.48
C ILE A 34 -0.28 28.73 -5.39
N LEU A 35 -0.14 27.90 -6.42
CA LEU A 35 -1.11 27.72 -7.50
C LEU A 35 -1.94 26.44 -7.38
N GLY A 36 -1.45 25.42 -6.68
CA GLY A 36 -2.05 24.09 -6.63
C GLY A 36 -1.45 23.11 -7.64
N LEU A 37 -1.73 21.81 -7.45
CA LEU A 37 -1.16 20.73 -8.27
C LEU A 37 -1.77 20.69 -9.68
N ASP A 38 -3.02 21.12 -9.84
CA ASP A 38 -3.77 21.04 -11.09
C ASP A 38 -3.28 22.03 -12.16
N GLU A 39 -2.54 23.06 -11.73
CA GLU A 39 -1.97 24.10 -12.61
C GLU A 39 -0.66 23.65 -13.28
N LEU A 40 -0.13 22.49 -12.91
CA LEU A 40 1.07 21.93 -13.51
C LEU A 40 0.78 21.24 -14.85
N SER A 41 1.79 21.27 -15.73
CA SER A 41 1.79 20.46 -16.96
C SER A 41 1.66 18.96 -16.63
N GLU A 42 1.16 18.15 -17.57
CA GLU A 42 1.10 16.69 -17.38
C GLU A 42 2.47 16.08 -17.06
N GLU A 43 3.54 16.58 -17.70
CA GLU A 43 4.91 16.14 -17.47
C GLU A 43 5.42 16.50 -16.07
N ASP A 44 5.12 17.71 -15.58
CA ASP A 44 5.49 18.13 -14.23
C ASP A 44 4.69 17.36 -13.17
N ARG A 45 3.39 17.10 -13.40
CA ARG A 45 2.58 16.25 -12.51
C ARG A 45 3.14 14.83 -12.41
N LEU A 46 3.54 14.25 -13.54
CA LEU A 46 4.19 12.93 -13.56
C LEU A 46 5.53 12.95 -12.83
N THR A 47 6.32 14.01 -13.00
CA THR A 47 7.59 14.20 -12.28
C THR A 47 7.36 14.29 -10.77
N VAL A 48 6.34 15.05 -10.33
CA VAL A 48 5.95 15.15 -8.92
C VAL A 48 5.52 13.79 -8.37
N ALA A 49 4.68 13.05 -9.10
CA ALA A 49 4.20 11.74 -8.67
C ALA A 49 5.36 10.74 -8.49
N ARG A 50 6.30 10.69 -9.45
CA ARG A 50 7.50 9.83 -9.32
C ARG A 50 8.43 10.30 -8.21
N ALA A 51 8.63 11.61 -8.04
CA ALA A 51 9.46 12.16 -6.98
C ALA A 51 8.94 11.80 -5.58
N ARG A 52 7.62 11.89 -5.36
CA ARG A 52 6.99 11.47 -4.11
C ARG A 52 7.20 9.97 -3.84
N LYS A 53 7.06 9.12 -4.86
CA LYS A 53 7.36 7.68 -4.75
C LYS A 53 8.83 7.44 -4.37
N ILE A 54 9.77 8.18 -4.97
CA ILE A 54 11.19 8.12 -4.62
C ILE A 54 11.42 8.52 -3.15
N GLU A 55 10.83 9.62 -2.68
CA GLU A 55 10.96 10.03 -1.28
C GLU A 55 10.45 8.98 -0.29
N ARG A 56 9.33 8.31 -0.63
CA ARG A 56 8.80 7.21 0.18
C ARG A 56 9.71 5.98 0.11
N PHE A 57 10.17 5.61 -1.08
CA PHE A 57 11.04 4.44 -1.28
C PHE A 57 12.42 4.57 -0.64
N LEU A 58 12.86 5.80 -0.35
CA LEU A 58 14.09 6.06 0.43
C LEU A 58 13.96 5.73 1.92
N SER A 59 12.73 5.53 2.42
CA SER A 59 12.54 5.05 3.79
C SER A 59 12.98 3.59 3.92
N GLN A 60 13.58 3.21 5.06
CA GLN A 60 13.96 1.82 5.40
C GLN A 60 13.65 1.50 6.88
N PRO A 61 13.09 0.32 7.22
CA PRO A 61 12.89 -0.06 8.62
C PRO A 61 14.24 -0.54 9.16
N PHE A 62 14.74 0.14 10.17
CA PHE A 62 16.04 -0.18 10.75
C PHE A 62 15.91 -1.23 11.87
N PHE A 63 16.83 -2.20 11.91
CA PHE A 63 16.89 -3.21 12.98
C PHE A 63 16.93 -2.59 14.39
N VAL A 64 17.59 -1.44 14.55
CA VAL A 64 17.67 -0.72 15.83
C VAL A 64 16.38 0.02 16.19
N ALA A 65 15.52 0.28 15.20
CA ALA A 65 14.27 1.01 15.38
C ALA A 65 13.08 0.08 15.66
N GLU A 66 13.25 -1.23 15.52
CA GLU A 66 12.19 -2.24 15.67
C GLU A 66 11.45 -2.14 17.02
N VAL A 67 12.18 -1.83 18.09
CA VAL A 67 11.59 -1.63 19.44
C VAL A 67 10.69 -0.40 19.55
N PHE A 68 10.81 0.56 18.62
CA PHE A 68 10.03 1.79 18.59
C PHE A 68 8.94 1.76 17.52
N THR A 69 9.22 1.17 16.36
CA THR A 69 8.30 1.11 15.22
C THR A 69 7.38 -0.11 15.25
N GLY A 70 7.78 -1.19 15.93
CA GLY A 70 7.08 -2.48 15.91
C GLY A 70 7.24 -3.26 14.59
N SER A 71 8.00 -2.70 13.63
CA SER A 71 8.23 -3.29 12.31
C SER A 71 9.64 -3.88 12.22
N PRO A 72 9.78 -5.13 11.75
CA PRO A 72 11.07 -5.80 11.70
C PRO A 72 12.02 -5.10 10.73
N GLY A 73 13.28 -4.95 11.16
CA GLY A 73 14.31 -4.36 10.31
C GLY A 73 14.50 -5.15 9.02
N LYS A 74 14.78 -4.45 7.91
CA LYS A 74 15.09 -5.08 6.62
C LYS A 74 16.47 -4.69 6.13
N TYR A 75 17.19 -5.65 5.55
CA TYR A 75 18.39 -5.41 4.76
C TYR A 75 18.04 -5.49 3.28
N VAL A 76 18.55 -4.55 2.47
CA VAL A 76 18.33 -4.50 1.03
C VAL A 76 19.68 -4.50 0.33
N GLY A 77 19.87 -5.39 -0.65
CA GLY A 77 21.12 -5.47 -1.40
C GLY A 77 21.29 -4.31 -2.38
N LEU A 78 22.53 -3.92 -2.66
CA LEU A 78 22.84 -2.82 -3.57
C LEU A 78 22.19 -2.98 -4.96
N ALA A 79 22.26 -4.18 -5.54
CA ALA A 79 21.68 -4.47 -6.85
C ALA A 79 20.15 -4.33 -6.85
N GLU A 80 19.49 -4.73 -5.76
CA GLU A 80 18.05 -4.59 -5.59
C GLU A 80 17.64 -3.12 -5.43
N THR A 81 18.44 -2.34 -4.70
CA THR A 81 18.24 -0.90 -4.56
C THR A 81 18.31 -0.19 -5.91
N ILE A 82 19.36 -0.45 -6.70
CA ILE A 82 19.54 0.15 -8.03
C ILE A 82 18.36 -0.21 -8.93
N LYS A 83 18.01 -1.50 -9.00
CA LYS A 83 16.88 -1.97 -9.81
C LYS A 83 15.55 -1.34 -9.36
N GLY A 84 15.31 -1.24 -8.06
CA GLY A 84 14.10 -0.61 -7.51
C GLY A 84 13.95 0.85 -7.93
N PHE A 85 15.02 1.65 -7.83
CA PHE A 85 15.00 3.03 -8.30
C PHE A 85 14.85 3.14 -9.82
N GLN A 86 15.46 2.26 -10.60
CA GLN A 86 15.30 2.24 -12.05
C GLN A 86 13.85 2.00 -12.47
N LEU A 87 13.13 1.07 -11.81
CA LEU A 87 11.71 0.80 -12.09
C LEU A 87 10.81 2.01 -11.81
N ILE A 88 11.11 2.77 -10.75
CA ILE A 88 10.39 4.01 -10.44
C ILE A 88 10.71 5.09 -11.49
N LEU A 89 11.98 5.21 -11.87
CA LEU A 89 12.45 6.20 -12.84
C LEU A 89 12.02 5.89 -14.29
N SER A 90 11.81 4.62 -14.64
CA SER A 90 11.32 4.19 -15.96
C SER A 90 9.82 4.39 -16.12
N GLY A 91 9.07 4.46 -15.01
CA GLY A 91 7.61 4.57 -15.01
C GLY A 91 6.87 3.24 -14.98
N GLU A 92 7.59 2.12 -14.89
CA GLU A 92 6.97 0.78 -14.78
C GLU A 92 6.06 0.63 -13.56
N LEU A 93 6.29 1.46 -12.53
CA LEU A 93 5.51 1.49 -11.30
C LEU A 93 4.58 2.71 -11.18
N ASP A 94 4.28 3.40 -12.29
CA ASP A 94 3.42 4.58 -12.28
C ASP A 94 1.98 4.27 -11.84
N GLY A 95 1.47 3.08 -12.16
CA GLY A 95 0.13 2.63 -11.75
C GLY A 95 -0.01 2.28 -10.26
N LEU A 96 1.09 2.21 -9.49
CA LEU A 96 1.04 1.94 -8.06
C LEU A 96 0.82 3.24 -7.25
N PRO A 97 0.02 3.21 -6.17
CA PRO A 97 -0.15 4.34 -5.27
C PRO A 97 1.14 4.65 -4.51
N GLU A 98 1.33 5.91 -4.08
CA GLU A 98 2.51 6.33 -3.31
C GLU A 98 2.70 5.53 -2.01
N GLN A 99 1.60 5.11 -1.40
CA GLN A 99 1.59 4.31 -0.16
C GLN A 99 2.29 2.96 -0.32
N ALA A 100 2.30 2.39 -1.53
CA ALA A 100 3.00 1.12 -1.80
C ALA A 100 4.52 1.23 -1.65
N PHE A 101 5.04 2.45 -1.61
CA PHE A 101 6.46 2.76 -1.44
C PHE A 101 6.81 3.18 -0.01
N TYR A 102 5.84 3.22 0.90
CA TYR A 102 6.03 3.55 2.30
C TYR A 102 6.06 2.30 3.18
N LEU A 103 6.73 2.40 4.33
CA LEU A 103 7.22 1.23 5.07
C LEU A 103 6.34 0.61 6.13
N ASP A 104 5.18 1.17 6.41
CA ASP A 104 4.25 0.57 7.36
C ASP A 104 2.87 0.49 6.74
N GLN A 105 2.61 -0.59 5.99
CA GLN A 105 1.25 -1.07 5.92
C GLN A 105 1.18 -2.53 6.32
N TRP A 106 0.55 -2.72 7.48
CA TRP A 106 -0.23 -3.91 7.73
C TRP A 106 -1.20 -4.06 6.56
N LEU A 107 -1.09 -5.18 5.85
CA LEU A 107 -2.06 -5.49 4.80
C LEU A 107 -3.35 -5.94 5.48
N THR A 108 -4.30 -5.03 5.62
CA THR A 108 -5.63 -5.38 6.13
C THR A 108 -6.32 -6.26 5.10
N MET A 109 -6.69 -7.47 5.50
CA MET A 109 -7.41 -8.42 4.68
C MET A 109 -8.74 -8.79 5.32
N ALA A 110 -9.81 -8.73 4.55
CA ALA A 110 -11.09 -9.33 4.91
C ALA A 110 -11.03 -10.82 4.59
N LEU A 111 -10.97 -11.66 5.62
CA LEU A 111 -10.85 -13.11 5.49
C LEU A 111 -12.19 -13.80 5.73
N MET A 112 -12.65 -14.63 4.79
CA MET A 112 -13.99 -15.22 4.82
C MET A 112 -13.94 -16.73 5.08
N GLY A 113 -14.18 -17.11 6.33
CA GLY A 113 -14.21 -18.52 6.76
C GLY A 113 -12.83 -19.19 6.79
N GLY A 114 -12.79 -20.49 7.10
CA GLY A 114 -11.55 -21.27 7.21
C GLY A 114 -11.01 -21.38 8.64
N PHE A 115 -9.68 -21.53 8.79
CA PHE A 115 -9.03 -21.68 10.09
C PHE A 115 -7.62 -21.08 10.12
N ALA A 116 -7.16 -20.73 11.32
CA ALA A 116 -5.81 -20.26 11.57
C ALA A 116 -5.05 -21.29 12.43
N ARG A 117 -3.78 -21.49 12.12
CA ARG A 117 -2.84 -22.26 12.93
C ARG A 117 -1.75 -21.34 13.45
N ILE A 118 -1.46 -21.42 14.74
CA ILE A 118 -0.44 -20.63 15.42
C ILE A 118 0.61 -21.58 15.97
N GLY A 119 1.88 -21.33 15.66
CA GLY A 119 3.01 -22.09 16.19
C GLY A 119 4.34 -21.58 15.68
N ASN A 120 5.42 -21.77 16.44
CA ASN A 120 6.78 -21.35 16.05
C ASN A 120 6.88 -19.88 15.60
N ASN A 121 6.22 -18.97 16.31
CA ASN A 121 6.20 -17.54 15.96
C ASN A 121 5.61 -17.24 14.57
N GLU A 122 4.86 -18.18 13.99
CA GLU A 122 4.20 -18.07 12.69
C GLU A 122 2.68 -18.26 12.85
N ILE A 123 1.93 -17.52 12.04
CA ILE A 123 0.48 -17.70 11.88
C ILE A 123 0.23 -18.09 10.43
N THR A 124 -0.31 -19.28 10.21
CA THR A 124 -0.79 -19.73 8.89
C THR A 124 -2.30 -19.65 8.88
N VAL A 125 -2.87 -18.91 7.91
CA VAL A 125 -4.33 -18.75 7.78
C VAL A 125 -4.79 -19.35 6.45
N LEU A 126 -5.69 -20.33 6.52
CA LEU A 126 -6.34 -20.96 5.37
C LEU A 126 -7.78 -20.49 5.34
N VAL A 127 -8.15 -19.81 4.26
CA VAL A 127 -9.47 -19.18 4.10
C VAL A 127 -10.12 -19.64 2.79
N ASN A 128 -11.44 -19.56 2.73
CA ASN A 128 -12.16 -19.91 1.52
C ASN A 128 -12.15 -18.76 0.50
N ASP A 129 -12.10 -17.52 1.00
CA ASP A 129 -12.09 -16.31 0.19
C ASP A 129 -11.42 -15.16 0.98
N ALA A 130 -10.85 -14.20 0.25
CA ALA A 130 -10.05 -13.12 0.83
C ALA A 130 -10.03 -11.87 -0.06
N GLU A 131 -10.33 -10.70 0.52
CA GLU A 131 -10.28 -9.40 -0.15
C GLU A 131 -9.30 -8.47 0.59
N LYS A 132 -8.53 -7.65 -0.13
CA LYS A 132 -7.72 -6.60 0.50
C LYS A 132 -8.64 -5.46 0.91
N GLY A 133 -8.47 -4.92 2.12
CA GLY A 133 -9.31 -3.82 2.60
C GLY A 133 -9.24 -2.56 1.73
N SER A 134 -8.12 -2.33 1.03
CA SER A 134 -7.93 -1.24 0.07
C SER A 134 -8.76 -1.37 -1.20
N ASP A 135 -9.16 -2.60 -1.54
CA ASP A 135 -9.87 -2.92 -2.77
C ASP A 135 -11.40 -2.94 -2.53
N ILE A 136 -11.84 -2.74 -1.28
CA ILE A 136 -13.25 -2.74 -0.87
C ILE A 136 -13.79 -1.31 -0.93
N ASP A 137 -14.86 -1.11 -1.71
CA ASP A 137 -15.60 0.16 -1.71
C ASP A 137 -16.35 0.35 -0.37
N PRO A 138 -16.11 1.44 0.38
CA PRO A 138 -16.74 1.68 1.67
C PRO A 138 -18.26 1.81 1.62
N GLN A 139 -18.80 2.41 0.56
CA GLN A 139 -20.24 2.62 0.40
C GLN A 139 -20.93 1.30 0.06
N GLU A 140 -20.36 0.52 -0.86
CA GLU A 140 -20.84 -0.82 -1.23
C GLU A 140 -20.82 -1.77 -0.03
N ALA A 141 -19.74 -1.75 0.77
CA ALA A 141 -19.62 -2.58 1.97
C ALA A 141 -20.72 -2.23 3.00
N GLN A 142 -20.96 -0.94 3.22
CA GLN A 142 -21.98 -0.48 4.15
C GLN A 142 -23.41 -0.79 3.67
N GLU A 143 -23.67 -0.70 2.37
CA GLU A 143 -24.95 -1.08 1.77
C GLU A 143 -25.19 -2.59 1.87
N THR A 144 -24.17 -3.39 1.55
CA THR A 144 -24.19 -4.85 1.67
C THR A 144 -24.49 -5.28 3.11
N LEU A 145 -23.91 -4.60 4.10
CA LEU A 145 -24.20 -4.83 5.52
C LEU A 145 -25.67 -4.57 5.86
N LYS A 146 -26.24 -3.45 5.42
CA LYS A 146 -27.66 -3.12 5.64
C LYS A 146 -28.59 -4.17 5.03
N ILE A 147 -28.29 -4.64 3.82
CA ILE A 147 -29.07 -5.68 3.13
C ILE A 147 -29.00 -6.99 3.93
N ALA A 148 -27.81 -7.39 4.39
CA ALA A 148 -27.62 -8.61 5.16
C ALA A 148 -28.36 -8.57 6.51
N GLU A 149 -28.35 -7.44 7.21
CA GLU A 149 -29.11 -7.25 8.45
C GLU A 149 -30.63 -7.32 8.22
N ALA A 150 -31.12 -6.72 7.15
CA ALA A 150 -32.53 -6.78 6.78
C ALA A 150 -32.96 -8.21 6.40
N SER A 151 -32.09 -8.97 5.71
CA SER A 151 -32.32 -10.36 5.35
C SER A 151 -32.41 -11.26 6.60
N LEU A 152 -31.50 -11.07 7.56
CA LEU A 152 -31.54 -11.82 8.82
C LEU A 152 -32.81 -11.56 9.63
N ARG A 153 -33.29 -10.30 9.68
CA ARG A 153 -34.54 -9.94 10.36
C ARG A 153 -35.79 -10.59 9.76
N LYS A 154 -35.75 -10.89 8.45
CA LYS A 154 -36.85 -11.51 7.71
C LYS A 154 -36.74 -13.03 7.62
N ALA A 155 -35.67 -13.63 8.17
CA ALA A 155 -35.44 -15.06 8.08
C ALA A 155 -36.24 -15.82 9.15
N GLU A 156 -37.15 -16.70 8.72
CA GLU A 156 -38.02 -17.47 9.62
C GLU A 156 -37.58 -18.95 9.70
N GLY A 157 -36.94 -19.47 8.65
CA GLY A 157 -36.49 -20.87 8.58
C GLY A 157 -35.05 -21.09 9.04
N LYS A 158 -34.77 -22.24 9.68
CA LYS A 158 -33.41 -22.62 10.14
C LYS A 158 -32.33 -22.46 9.07
N ARG A 159 -32.60 -22.89 7.83
CA ARG A 159 -31.66 -22.77 6.71
C ARG A 159 -31.43 -21.31 6.31
N GLN A 160 -32.50 -20.53 6.18
CA GLN A 160 -32.44 -19.10 5.84
C GLN A 160 -31.69 -18.32 6.91
N ILE A 161 -31.90 -18.64 8.20
CA ILE A 161 -31.18 -18.03 9.31
C ILE A 161 -29.68 -18.31 9.21
N ILE A 162 -29.28 -19.53 8.85
CA ILE A 162 -27.85 -19.89 8.70
C ILE A 162 -27.22 -19.11 7.53
N GLU A 163 -27.88 -19.09 6.37
CA GLU A 163 -27.40 -18.38 5.18
C GLU A 163 -27.31 -16.86 5.43
N ALA A 164 -28.33 -16.27 6.07
CA ALA A 164 -28.35 -14.86 6.43
C ALA A 164 -27.27 -14.50 7.47
N ASN A 165 -27.02 -15.37 8.46
CA ASN A 165 -25.93 -15.16 9.42
C ASN A 165 -24.55 -15.24 8.76
N LEU A 166 -24.36 -16.13 7.79
CA LEU A 166 -23.11 -16.19 7.03
C LEU A 166 -22.90 -14.91 6.22
N ALA A 167 -23.93 -14.46 5.49
CA ALA A 167 -23.88 -13.22 4.72
C ALA A 167 -23.60 -11.99 5.61
N LEU A 168 -24.24 -11.93 6.78
CA LEU A 168 -24.02 -10.85 7.75
C LEU A 168 -22.58 -10.82 8.26
N ARG A 169 -22.01 -11.98 8.62
CA ARG A 169 -20.61 -12.06 9.05
C ARG A 169 -19.67 -11.55 7.97
N ARG A 170 -19.85 -11.98 6.72
CA ARG A 170 -19.04 -11.52 5.59
C ARG A 170 -19.12 -10.01 5.41
N ALA A 171 -20.34 -9.46 5.39
CA ALA A 171 -20.54 -8.03 5.22
C ALA A 171 -19.90 -7.20 6.35
N ARG A 172 -20.00 -7.68 7.61
CA ARG A 172 -19.32 -7.04 8.75
C ARG A 172 -17.81 -7.05 8.60
N THR A 173 -17.23 -8.18 8.20
CA THR A 173 -15.78 -8.29 8.00
C THR A 173 -15.28 -7.33 6.91
N ARG A 174 -16.03 -7.13 5.82
CA ARG A 174 -15.70 -6.11 4.79
C ARG A 174 -15.68 -4.69 5.39
N VAL A 175 -16.71 -4.33 6.17
CA VAL A 175 -16.79 -3.01 6.82
C VAL A 175 -15.68 -2.80 7.86
N GLU A 176 -15.41 -3.81 8.69
CA GLU A 176 -14.31 -3.76 9.67
C GLU A 176 -12.96 -3.58 8.99
N ALA A 177 -12.70 -4.31 7.91
CA ALA A 177 -11.47 -4.19 7.12
C ALA A 177 -11.27 -2.78 6.54
N VAL A 178 -12.33 -2.13 6.05
CA VAL A 178 -12.28 -0.74 5.58
C VAL A 178 -12.01 0.23 6.73
N SER A 179 -12.69 0.04 7.87
CA SER A 179 -12.54 0.91 9.05
C SER A 179 -11.16 0.85 9.69
N ALA A 180 -10.47 -0.28 9.61
CA ALA A 180 -9.13 -0.46 10.15
C ALA A 180 -8.02 0.23 9.33
N ILE A 181 -8.36 0.72 8.13
CA ILE A 181 -7.46 1.49 7.26
C ILE A 181 -7.58 3.01 7.52
N SER A 182 -8.67 3.44 8.18
CA SER A 182 -9.00 4.85 8.47
C SER A 182 -8.39 5.33 9.78
#